data_AF-W4Q2X0-F1
#
_entry.id   AF-W4Q2X0-F1
#
_cell.length_a   1.000
_cell.length_b   1.000
_cell.length_c   1.000
_cell.angle_alpha   90.00
_cell.angle_beta   90.00
_cell.angle_gamma   90.00
#
_symmetry.space_group_name_H-M   'P 1'
#
loop_
_entity.id
_entity.type
_entity.pdbx_description
1 polymer ?
#
loop_
_entity_poly.entity_id
_entity_poly.type
_entity_poly.pdbx_seq_one_letter_code
_entity_poly.pdbx_strand_id
1 'polypeptide(L)' 'MFYQRERMRKLLSYDRFLLTAFDEAMNVTGDEEAALHAIFTSYVKNDPMFTNAYNLLTTSDKS' A
#
# COMPACT_ATOMS: atom_id res chain seq x y z
N MET A 1 -8.42 6.41 8.61
CA MET A 1 -7.84 6.12 7.28
C MET A 1 -8.45 4.83 6.76
N PHE A 2 -8.96 4.85 5.53
CA PHE A 2 -9.65 3.70 4.90
C PHE A 2 -8.79 3.13 3.78
N TYR A 3 -8.93 1.83 3.55
CA TYR A 3 -8.27 1.14 2.46
C TYR A 3 -8.83 1.60 1.11
N GLN A 4 -7.93 1.80 0.16
CA GLN A 4 -8.21 2.12 -1.24
C GLN A 4 -7.13 1.47 -2.11
N ARG A 5 -7.57 0.58 -3.00
CA ARG A 5 -6.71 -0.22 -3.87
C ARG A 5 -5.73 0.61 -4.69
N GLU A 6 -6.25 1.61 -5.43
CA GLU A 6 -5.43 2.43 -6.33
C GLU A 6 -4.36 3.23 -5.58
N ARG A 7 -4.65 3.71 -4.37
CA ARG A 7 -3.65 4.38 -3.53
C ARG A 7 -2.58 3.42 -3.03
N MET A 8 -2.95 2.18 -2.71
CA MET A 8 -1.99 1.17 -2.33
C MET A 8 -1.05 0.85 -3.49
N ARG A 9 -1.59 0.58 -4.69
CA ARG A 9 -0.77 0.36 -5.90
C ARG A 9 0.19 1.53 -6.16
N LYS A 10 -0.31 2.76 -6.03
CA LYS A 10 0.51 3.97 -6.18
C LYS A 10 1.61 4.04 -5.10
N LEU A 11 1.29 3.74 -3.84
CA LEU A 11 2.28 3.71 -2.76
C LEU A 11 3.37 2.65 -3.00
N LEU A 12 2.98 1.44 -3.41
CA LEU A 12 3.91 0.35 -3.75
C LEU A 12 4.87 0.75 -4.87
N SER A 13 4.41 1.56 -5.84
CA SER A 13 5.28 2.03 -6.93
C SER A 13 6.40 2.98 -6.46
N TYR A 14 6.24 3.64 -5.31
CA TYR A 14 7.22 4.56 -4.75
C TYR A 14 8.19 3.91 -3.77
N ASP A 15 7.76 2.85 -3.07
CA ASP A 15 8.52 2.25 -1.99
C ASP A 15 8.89 0.79 -2.28
N ARG A 16 10.20 0.53 -2.46
CA ARG A 16 10.71 -0.81 -2.79
C ARG A 16 10.52 -1.82 -1.67
N PHE A 17 10.52 -1.39 -0.40
CA PHE A 17 10.30 -2.29 0.73
C PHE A 17 8.86 -2.78 0.72
N LEU A 18 7.89 -1.88 0.57
CA LEU A 18 6.48 -2.26 0.49
C LEU A 18 6.19 -3.11 -0.76
N LEU A 19 6.82 -2.81 -1.90
CA LEU A 19 6.70 -3.64 -3.10
C LEU A 19 7.22 -5.07 -2.87
N THR A 20 8.37 -5.21 -2.23
CA THR A 20 8.93 -6.54 -1.89
C THR A 20 8.01 -7.31 -0.96
N ALA A 21 7.50 -6.66 0.10
CA ALA A 21 6.55 -7.27 1.03
C ALA A 21 5.24 -7.67 0.33
N PHE A 22 4.78 -6.86 -0.63
CA PHE A 22 3.62 -7.18 -1.47
C PHE A 22 3.87 -8.42 -2.34
N ASP A 23 5.03 -8.53 -2.98
CA ASP A 23 5.37 -9.69 -3.81
C ASP A 23 5.43 -10.98 -2.96
N GLU A 24 5.97 -10.90 -1.74
CA GLU A 24 5.92 -12.01 -0.77
C GLU A 24 4.48 -12.39 -0.40
N ALA A 25 3.64 -11.40 -0.10
CA ALA A 25 2.22 -11.63 0.19
C ALA A 25 1.46 -12.22 -1.02
N MET A 26 1.80 -11.81 -2.24
CA MET A 26 1.26 -12.36 -3.48
C MET A 26 1.64 -13.82 -3.67
N ASN A 27 2.89 -14.20 -3.38
CA ASN A 27 3.35 -15.58 -3.48
C ASN A 27 2.63 -16.52 -2.48
N VAL A 28 2.19 -15.99 -1.34
CA VAL A 28 1.46 -16.75 -0.32
C VAL A 28 -0.04 -16.82 -0.63
N THR A 29 -0.65 -15.70 -1.00
CA THR A 29 -2.10 -15.59 -1.15
C THR A 29 -2.60 -15.96 -2.54
N GLY A 30 -1.81 -15.65 -3.58
CA GLY A 30 -2.25 -15.72 -4.98
C GLY A 30 -3.34 -14.70 -5.35
N ASP A 31 -3.71 -13.78 -4.46
CA ASP A 31 -4.79 -12.82 -4.62
C ASP A 31 -4.28 -11.40 -4.36
N GLU A 32 -4.34 -10.56 -5.40
CA GLU A 32 -3.87 -9.17 -5.35
C GLU A 32 -4.58 -8.33 -4.29
N GLU A 33 -5.90 -8.47 -4.17
CA GLU A 33 -6.70 -7.67 -3.24
C GLU A 33 -6.36 -8.08 -1.80
N ALA A 34 -6.23 -9.38 -1.54
CA ALA A 34 -5.82 -9.90 -0.24
C ALA A 34 -4.40 -9.44 0.14
N ALA A 35 -3.46 -9.49 -0.80
CA ALA A 35 -2.08 -9.03 -0.59
C ALA A 35 -2.03 -7.52 -0.31
N LEU A 36 -2.73 -6.69 -1.08
CA LEU A 36 -2.80 -5.24 -0.85
C LEU A 36 -3.40 -4.92 0.53
N HIS A 37 -4.45 -5.64 0.94
CA HIS A 37 -5.03 -5.51 2.28
C HIS A 37 -4.05 -5.93 3.39
N ALA A 38 -3.27 -6.99 3.18
CA ALA A 38 -2.26 -7.44 4.13
C ALA A 38 -1.18 -6.36 4.34
N ILE A 39 -0.67 -5.74 3.26
CA ILE A 39 0.31 -4.66 3.36
C ILE A 39 -0.27 -3.43 4.05
N PHE A 40 -1.49 -3.05 3.68
CA PHE A 40 -2.17 -1.92 4.29
C PHE A 40 -2.34 -2.08 5.80
N THR A 41 -2.77 -3.26 6.23
CA THR A 41 -3.05 -3.55 7.64
C THR A 41 -1.78 -3.75 8.47
N SER A 42 -0.74 -4.34 7.89
CA SER A 42 0.51 -4.68 8.59
C SER A 42 1.45 -3.48 8.71
N TYR A 43 1.61 -2.72 7.62
CA TYR A 43 2.59 -1.64 7.56
C TYR A 43 1.92 -0.28 7.53
N VAL A 44 1.00 -0.06 6.59
CA VAL A 44 0.53 1.30 6.30
C VAL A 44 -0.26 1.90 7.47
N LYS A 45 -1.12 1.12 8.14
CA LYS A 45 -1.89 1.61 9.30
C LYS A 45 -1.07 1.78 10.58
N ASN A 46 0.06 1.08 10.71
CA ASN A 46 0.80 0.99 11.97
C ASN A 46 2.05 1.88 11.97
N ASP A 47 2.58 2.20 10.79
CA ASP A 47 3.74 3.08 10.65
C ASP A 47 3.30 4.52 10.27
N PRO A 48 3.63 5.53 11.09
CA PRO A 48 3.29 6.92 10.81
C PRO A 48 3.84 7.45 9.47
N MET A 49 5.03 7.00 9.05
CA MET A 49 5.63 7.40 7.78
C MET A 49 4.78 6.91 6.61
N PHE A 50 4.42 5.62 6.60
CA PHE A 50 3.59 5.05 5.54
C PHE A 50 2.15 5.55 5.59
N THR A 51 1.59 5.75 6.78
CA THR A 51 0.29 6.42 6.96
C THR A 51 0.28 7.79 6.28
N ASN A 52 1.30 8.61 6.54
CA ASN A 52 1.38 9.95 5.97
C ASN A 52 1.57 9.92 4.45
N ALA A 53 2.49 9.09 3.95
CA ALA A 53 2.71 8.91 2.52
C ALA A 53 1.43 8.49 1.80
N TYR A 54 0.71 7.51 2.35
CA TYR A 54 -0.57 7.04 1.80
C TYR A 54 -1.64 8.14 1.74
N ASN A 55 -1.72 8.99 2.77
CA ASN A 55 -2.66 10.10 2.82
C ASN A 55 -2.31 11.25 1.86
N LEU A 56 -1.05 11.39 1.46
CA LEU A 56 -0.61 12.40 0.48
C LEU A 56 -0.90 11.99 -0.97
N LEU A 57 -0.97 10.68 -1.25
CA LEU A 57 -1.27 10.16 -2.59
C LEU A 57 -2.70 10.48 -3.08
N THR A 58 -3.51 11.06 -2.20
CA THR A 58 -4.91 11.44 -2.43
C THR A 58 -5.07 12.80 -3.10
N THR A 59 -4.04 13.65 -3.00
CA THR A 59 -4.09 15.06 -3.39
C THR A 59 -3.46 15.38 -4.75
N SER A 60 -2.84 14.41 -5.43
CA SER A 60 -1.98 14.68 -6.60
C SER A 60 -2.64 14.53 -7.98
N ASP A 61 -3.97 14.33 -8.10
CA ASP A 61 -4.67 14.28 -9.40
C ASP A 61 -5.36 15.60 -9.78
N LYS A 62 -4.88 16.74 -9.24
CA LYS A 62 -5.26 18.08 -9.71
C LYS A 62 -4.00 18.86 -10.09
N SER A 63 -3.53 18.69 -11.31
CA SER A 63 -2.61 19.61 -12.00
C SER A 63 -2.93 19.58 -13.48
#